data_AF-A0A136KVY3-F1
#
_entry.id   AF-A0A136KVY3-F1
#
_cell.length_a   1.000
_cell.length_b   1.000
_cell.length_c   1.000
_cell.angle_alpha   90.00
_cell.angle_beta   90.00
_cell.angle_gamma   90.00
#
_symmetry.space_group_name_H-M   'P 1'
#
loop_
_entity.id
_entity.type
_entity.pdbx_description
1 polymer ?
#
loop_
_entity_poly.entity_id
_entity_poly.type
_entity_poly.pdbx_seq_one_letter_code
_entity_poly.pdbx_strand_id
1 'polypeptide(L)'
;MTELLLFLDTYEALIYIVLAIGGMFAFRWLWRSWRDWRVAVFSLEREFSSRRLARSTAISALIIILFCAEFFIVSFIIPGMPSRFFIATPTLDFISTPTGTLSPEMMTQFAHSPVGTSIASSSGCIPNQISFDFPSAGEEVSGVVELVGTANIPNFGFYKYEVAPAGSETWATIAAGRTAVTDGPLGRWDATALTPGDYQLRLVVVDNQGQELAACVVPVRVVSLQ
;
A
#
# COMPACT_ATOMS: atom_id res chain seq x y z
N MET A 1 -9.59 -16.96 -3.88
CA MET A 1 -10.35 -16.50 -2.69
C MET A 1 -9.82 -15.17 -2.18
N THR A 2 -8.51 -15.01 -2.02
CA THR A 2 -7.87 -13.73 -1.62
C THR A 2 -8.13 -12.58 -2.59
N GLU A 3 -8.04 -12.81 -3.91
CA GLU A 3 -8.34 -11.82 -4.95
C GLU A 3 -9.75 -11.22 -4.83
N LEU A 4 -10.72 -12.05 -4.45
CA LEU A 4 -12.11 -11.61 -4.27
C LEU A 4 -12.26 -10.73 -3.02
N LEU A 5 -11.55 -11.05 -1.94
CA LEU A 5 -11.57 -10.25 -0.71
C LEU A 5 -10.88 -8.89 -0.91
N LEU A 6 -9.77 -8.86 -1.65
CA LEU A 6 -9.09 -7.61 -2.03
C LEU A 6 -9.96 -6.73 -2.92
N PHE A 7 -10.69 -7.33 -3.87
CA PHE A 7 -11.67 -6.61 -4.69
C PHE A 7 -12.79 -6.00 -3.83
N LEU A 8 -13.33 -6.76 -2.87
CA LEU A 8 -14.37 -6.27 -1.95
C LEU A 8 -13.86 -5.11 -1.08
N ASP A 9 -12.63 -5.18 -0.57
CA ASP A 9 -11.98 -4.11 0.20
C ASP A 9 -11.77 -2.84 -0.63
N THR A 10 -11.17 -3.00 -1.82
CA THR A 10 -10.83 -1.88 -2.71
C THR A 10 -12.08 -1.12 -3.18
N TYR A 11 -13.19 -1.82 -3.40
CA TYR A 11 -14.40 -1.25 -3.98
C TYR A 11 -15.59 -1.16 -3.01
N GLU A 12 -15.38 -1.36 -1.71
CA GLU A 12 -16.40 -1.34 -0.66
C GLU A 12 -17.38 -0.17 -0.82
N ALA A 13 -16.85 1.06 -0.92
CA ALA A 13 -17.68 2.25 -1.04
C ALA A 13 -18.57 2.25 -2.29
N LEU A 14 -18.07 1.76 -3.44
CA LEU A 14 -18.85 1.70 -4.68
C LEU A 14 -19.93 0.64 -4.61
N ILE A 15 -19.62 -0.53 -4.04
CA ILE A 15 -20.58 -1.62 -3.90
C ILE A 15 -21.72 -1.18 -2.98
N TYR A 16 -21.43 -0.54 -1.85
CA TYR A 16 -22.47 0.02 -0.98
C TYR A 16 -23.33 1.09 -1.65
N ILE A 17 -22.76 1.97 -2.47
CA ILE A 17 -23.54 2.97 -3.23
C ILE A 17 -24.52 2.27 -4.17
N VAL A 18 -24.06 1.25 -4.91
CA VAL A 18 -24.91 0.50 -5.84
C VAL A 18 -26.01 -0.26 -5.09
N LEU A 19 -25.69 -0.91 -3.96
CA LEU A 19 -26.67 -1.59 -3.12
C LEU A 19 -27.67 -0.63 -2.49
N ALA A 20 -27.24 0.58 -2.09
CA ALA A 20 -28.12 1.61 -1.53
C ALA A 20 -29.10 2.14 -2.59
N ILE A 21 -28.62 2.42 -3.80
CA ILE A 21 -29.46 2.82 -4.94
C ILE A 21 -30.45 1.70 -5.28
N GLY A 22 -29.95 0.47 -5.45
CA GLY A 22 -30.78 -0.70 -5.73
C GLY A 22 -31.82 -0.95 -4.64
N GLY A 23 -31.42 -0.83 -3.38
CA GLY A 23 -32.27 -0.96 -2.20
C GLY A 23 -33.36 0.10 -2.16
N MET A 24 -33.04 1.36 -2.48
CA MET A 24 -34.03 2.43 -2.56
C MET A 24 -35.09 2.16 -3.65
N PHE A 25 -34.67 1.70 -4.83
CA PHE A 25 -35.62 1.32 -5.89
C PHE A 25 -36.47 0.11 -5.51
N ALA A 26 -35.86 -0.93 -4.94
CA ALA A 26 -36.54 -2.13 -4.48
C ALA A 26 -37.55 -1.79 -3.37
N PHE A 27 -37.16 -0.99 -2.39
CA PHE A 27 -38.03 -0.52 -1.31
C PHE A 27 -39.22 0.28 -1.85
N ARG A 28 -38.98 1.21 -2.79
CA ARG A 28 -40.07 1.98 -3.41
C ARG A 28 -41.04 1.08 -4.17
N TRP A 29 -40.54 0.04 -4.82
CA TRP A 29 -41.36 -0.92 -5.56
C TRP A 29 -42.14 -1.87 -4.63
N LEU A 30 -41.50 -2.32 -3.55
CA LEU A 30 -42.13 -3.09 -2.49
C LEU A 30 -43.25 -2.28 -1.83
N TRP A 31 -43.00 -1.02 -1.47
CA TRP A 31 -43.99 -0.13 -0.87
C TRP A 31 -45.21 0.06 -1.75
N ARG A 32 -44.99 0.23 -3.06
CA ARG A 32 -46.08 0.37 -4.05
C ARG A 32 -46.91 -0.92 -4.13
N SER A 33 -46.25 -2.07 -4.29
CA SER A 33 -46.90 -3.38 -4.39
C SER A 33 -47.63 -3.75 -3.08
N TRP A 34 -47.08 -3.37 -1.94
CA TRP A 34 -47.67 -3.59 -0.63
C TRP A 34 -48.90 -2.72 -0.39
N ARG A 35 -48.92 -1.50 -0.92
CA ARG A 35 -50.12 -0.66 -0.93
C ARG A 35 -51.22 -1.25 -1.82
N ASP A 36 -50.86 -1.70 -3.02
CA ASP A 36 -51.80 -2.28 -3.98
C ASP A 36 -52.46 -3.55 -3.41
N TRP A 37 -51.70 -4.40 -2.71
CA TRP A 37 -52.23 -5.60 -2.05
C TRP A 37 -53.15 -5.30 -0.87
N ARG A 38 -52.90 -4.21 -0.12
CA ARG A 38 -53.78 -3.80 0.99
C ARG A 38 -55.14 -3.28 0.56
N VAL A 39 -55.27 -2.80 -0.68
CA VAL A 39 -56.51 -2.22 -1.22
C VAL A 39 -57.32 -3.24 -2.03
N ALA A 40 -56.76 -4.42 -2.35
CA ALA A 40 -57.44 -5.44 -3.13
C ALA A 40 -58.61 -6.07 -2.35
N VAL A 41 -59.84 -5.85 -2.83
CA VAL A 41 -61.08 -6.37 -2.22
C VAL A 41 -61.48 -7.73 -2.81
N PHE A 42 -61.16 -8.00 -4.08
CA PHE A 42 -61.54 -9.23 -4.78
C PHE A 42 -60.46 -10.31 -4.69
N SER A 43 -60.89 -11.55 -4.43
CA SER A 43 -60.02 -12.74 -4.30
C SER A 43 -59.11 -12.97 -5.53
N LEU A 44 -59.64 -12.79 -6.74
CA LEU A 44 -58.88 -12.98 -7.98
C LEU A 44 -57.78 -11.92 -8.17
N GLU A 45 -58.02 -10.67 -7.78
CA GLU A 45 -57.01 -9.60 -7.81
C GLU A 45 -55.92 -9.81 -6.76
N ARG A 46 -56.30 -10.40 -5.62
CA ARG A 46 -55.37 -10.77 -4.54
C ARG A 46 -54.39 -11.87 -4.97
N GLU A 47 -54.82 -12.81 -5.81
CA GLU A 47 -53.96 -13.89 -6.28
C GLU A 47 -52.89 -13.40 -7.30
N PHE A 48 -53.27 -12.54 -8.25
CA PHE A 48 -52.31 -11.91 -9.17
C PHE A 48 -51.35 -10.95 -8.47
N SER A 49 -51.84 -10.16 -7.51
CA SER A 49 -50.99 -9.25 -6.72
C SER A 49 -50.01 -10.02 -5.82
N SER A 50 -50.39 -11.19 -5.29
CA SER A 50 -49.51 -12.01 -4.45
C SER A 50 -48.23 -12.46 -5.16
N ARG A 51 -48.31 -12.89 -6.43
CA ARG A 51 -47.15 -13.30 -7.23
C ARG A 51 -46.22 -12.12 -7.53
N ARG A 52 -46.79 -10.94 -7.78
CA ARG A 52 -46.03 -9.71 -8.00
C ARG A 52 -45.32 -9.26 -6.73
N LEU A 53 -45.99 -9.36 -5.58
CA LEU A 53 -45.44 -9.05 -4.27
C LEU A 53 -44.30 -10.01 -3.90
N ALA A 54 -44.49 -11.32 -4.13
CA ALA A 54 -43.47 -12.33 -3.88
C ALA A 54 -42.17 -12.01 -4.65
N ARG A 55 -42.27 -11.61 -5.93
CA ARG A 55 -41.10 -11.20 -6.72
C ARG A 55 -40.42 -9.94 -6.16
N SER A 56 -41.20 -8.91 -5.80
CA SER A 56 -40.62 -7.69 -5.22
C SER A 56 -39.98 -7.92 -3.85
N THR A 57 -40.58 -8.80 -3.03
CA THR A 57 -40.04 -9.19 -1.73
C THR A 57 -38.76 -10.01 -1.90
N ALA A 58 -38.72 -10.94 -2.86
CA ALA A 58 -37.51 -11.73 -3.13
C ALA A 58 -36.34 -10.86 -3.57
N ILE A 59 -36.56 -9.88 -4.45
CA ILE A 59 -35.50 -8.94 -4.88
C ILE A 59 -35.03 -8.08 -3.71
N SER A 60 -35.95 -7.56 -2.89
CA SER A 60 -35.60 -6.76 -1.72
C SER A 60 -34.81 -7.58 -0.70
N ALA A 61 -35.21 -8.82 -0.45
CA ALA A 61 -34.52 -9.74 0.44
C ALA A 61 -33.11 -10.08 -0.08
N LEU A 62 -32.95 -10.30 -1.39
CA LEU A 62 -31.65 -10.57 -2.00
C LEU A 62 -30.68 -9.39 -1.82
N ILE A 63 -31.14 -8.15 -2.01
CA ILE A 63 -30.31 -6.94 -1.79
C ILE A 63 -29.88 -6.84 -0.32
N ILE A 64 -30.80 -7.07 0.61
CA ILE A 64 -30.49 -7.05 2.06
C ILE A 64 -29.48 -8.14 2.41
N ILE A 65 -29.64 -9.36 1.88
CA ILE A 65 -28.70 -10.46 2.10
C ILE A 65 -27.31 -10.10 1.57
N LEU A 66 -27.20 -9.54 0.37
CA LEU A 66 -25.92 -9.11 -0.20
C LEU A 66 -25.26 -8.02 0.64
N PHE A 67 -26.02 -7.02 1.07
CA PHE A 67 -25.53 -5.96 1.95
C PHE A 67 -25.01 -6.53 3.28
N CYS A 68 -25.77 -7.41 3.93
CA CYS A 68 -25.34 -8.04 5.18
C CYS A 68 -24.12 -8.95 4.99
N ALA A 69 -24.06 -9.69 3.87
CA ALA A 69 -22.92 -10.55 3.56
C ALA A 69 -21.65 -9.73 3.36
N GLU A 70 -21.72 -8.66 2.57
CA GLU A 70 -20.61 -7.73 2.37
C GLU A 70 -20.16 -7.11 3.70
N PHE A 71 -21.09 -6.55 4.47
CA PHE A 71 -20.80 -5.96 5.78
C PHE A 71 -20.11 -6.96 6.73
N PHE A 72 -20.57 -8.21 6.74
CA PHE A 72 -19.97 -9.26 7.55
C PHE A 72 -18.54 -9.60 7.08
N ILE A 73 -18.33 -9.71 5.77
CA ILE A 73 -17.02 -10.00 5.20
C ILE A 73 -16.03 -8.87 5.55
N VAL A 74 -16.40 -7.63 5.30
CA VAL A 74 -15.53 -6.47 5.53
C VAL A 74 -15.27 -6.24 7.02
N SER A 75 -16.27 -6.43 7.89
CA SER A 75 -16.11 -6.14 9.33
C SER A 75 -15.44 -7.25 10.12
N PHE A 76 -15.61 -8.53 9.71
CA PHE A 76 -15.15 -9.67 10.52
C PHE A 76 -14.13 -10.56 9.82
N ILE A 77 -14.20 -10.72 8.49
CA ILE A 77 -13.30 -11.63 7.76
C ILE A 77 -12.01 -10.90 7.38
N ILE A 78 -12.11 -9.71 6.79
CA ILE A 78 -10.96 -8.93 6.31
C ILE A 78 -9.98 -8.57 7.45
N PRO A 79 -10.42 -8.05 8.61
CA PRO A 79 -9.52 -7.69 9.72
C PRO A 79 -8.90 -8.90 10.41
N GLY A 80 -9.52 -10.07 10.30
CA GLY A 80 -9.03 -11.33 10.87
C GLY A 80 -7.97 -12.03 10.00
N MET A 81 -7.68 -11.53 8.80
CA MET A 81 -6.64 -12.09 7.94
C MET A 81 -5.25 -11.64 8.40
N PRO A 82 -4.23 -12.53 8.39
CA PRO A 82 -2.88 -12.16 8.77
C PRO A 82 -2.37 -11.01 7.90
N SER A 83 -1.76 -10.02 8.56
CA SER A 83 -1.39 -8.68 8.08
C SER A 83 -0.36 -8.60 6.94
N ARG A 84 -0.09 -9.70 6.25
CA ARG A 84 0.72 -9.73 5.01
C ARG A 84 0.05 -9.06 3.80
N PHE A 85 -1.11 -8.41 4.00
CA PHE A 85 -1.94 -7.82 2.95
C PHE A 85 -2.35 -6.35 3.20
N PHE A 86 -2.02 -5.75 4.34
CA PHE A 86 -2.25 -4.33 4.56
C PHE A 86 -0.93 -3.59 4.46
N ILE A 87 -0.80 -2.72 3.46
CA ILE A 87 0.24 -1.69 3.47
C ILE A 87 -0.02 -0.86 4.73
N ALA A 88 0.97 -0.82 5.63
CA ALA A 88 0.83 -0.17 6.92
C ALA A 88 0.39 1.29 6.74
N THR A 89 -0.83 1.61 7.16
CA THR A 89 -1.20 3.00 7.44
C THR A 89 -0.39 3.40 8.67
N PRO A 90 0.47 4.43 8.60
CA PRO A 90 1.23 4.87 9.76
C PRO A 90 0.28 5.44 10.79
N THR A 91 -0.05 4.64 11.81
CA THR A 91 -0.75 5.12 13.00
C THR A 91 0.21 6.00 13.77
N LEU A 92 -0.01 7.30 13.75
CA LEU A 92 0.72 8.25 14.60
C LEU A 92 0.34 7.99 16.06
N ASP A 93 1.27 7.39 16.81
CA ASP A 93 1.13 7.14 18.24
C ASP A 93 1.64 8.35 19.04
N PHE A 94 0.73 9.25 19.42
CA PHE A 94 1.05 10.54 20.06
C PHE A 94 1.22 10.48 21.60
N ILE A 95 1.31 9.29 22.21
CA ILE A 95 1.37 9.15 23.68
C ILE A 95 2.68 8.53 24.18
N SER A 96 3.66 8.29 23.30
CA SER A 96 5.00 7.87 23.74
C SER A 96 5.83 9.07 24.20
N THR A 97 5.57 9.57 25.40
CA THR A 97 6.54 10.42 26.12
C THR A 97 7.59 9.50 26.74
N PRO A 98 8.87 9.49 26.29
CA PRO A 98 9.90 8.74 26.99
C PRO A 98 10.17 9.41 28.34
N THR A 99 9.63 8.84 29.42
CA THR A 99 10.03 9.15 30.79
C THR A 99 11.46 8.65 30.98
N GLY A 100 12.42 9.52 30.70
CA GLY A 100 13.83 9.28 30.97
C GLY A 100 14.10 9.28 32.47
N THR A 101 14.02 8.11 33.10
CA THR A 101 14.65 7.85 34.40
C THR A 101 15.76 6.83 34.18
N LEU A 102 16.96 7.32 33.89
CA LEU A 102 18.16 6.48 33.79
C LEU A 102 18.58 6.02 35.20
N SER A 103 18.44 4.73 35.49
CA SER A 103 19.08 4.13 36.68
C SER A 103 20.60 4.11 36.48
N PRO A 104 21.42 4.43 37.52
CA PRO A 104 22.88 4.36 37.47
C PRO A 104 23.42 2.99 37.09
N GLU A 105 22.63 1.93 37.25
CA GLU A 105 23.03 0.55 36.94
C GLU A 105 23.05 0.26 35.43
N MET A 106 22.24 0.96 34.62
CA MET A 106 22.24 0.81 33.17
C MET A 106 23.45 1.52 32.53
N MET A 107 24.03 2.55 33.16
CA MET A 107 25.22 3.25 32.63
C MET A 107 26.47 2.37 32.60
N THR A 108 26.59 1.37 33.47
CA THR A 108 27.78 0.50 33.54
C THR A 108 27.74 -0.67 32.55
N GLN A 109 26.57 -1.02 32.01
CA GLN A 109 26.43 -2.06 30.98
C GLN A 109 26.71 -1.57 29.55
N PHE A 110 26.63 -0.27 29.29
CA PHE A 110 27.01 0.31 27.99
C PHE A 110 28.52 0.53 27.83
N ALA A 111 29.32 0.40 28.91
CA ALA A 111 30.77 0.61 28.86
C ALA A 111 31.58 -0.61 28.36
N HIS A 112 30.95 -1.77 28.16
CA HIS A 112 31.63 -3.03 27.79
C HIS A 112 31.10 -3.71 26.52
N SER A 113 30.32 -3.00 25.69
CA SER A 113 30.06 -3.43 24.32
C SER A 113 30.85 -2.53 23.38
N PRO A 114 31.54 -3.06 22.35
CA PRO A 114 32.09 -2.19 21.32
C PRO A 114 30.93 -1.38 20.75
N VAL A 115 31.12 -0.07 20.63
CA VAL A 115 30.23 0.80 19.86
C VAL A 115 30.28 0.28 18.42
N GLY A 116 29.37 -0.64 18.11
CA GLY A 116 29.13 -1.13 16.77
C GLY A 116 28.35 -0.06 16.03
N THR A 117 29.06 0.77 15.29
CA THR A 117 28.54 1.58 14.18
C THR A 117 27.71 0.67 13.27
N SER A 118 26.39 0.75 13.34
CA SER A 118 25.51 0.00 12.44
C SER A 118 24.44 0.93 11.88
N ILE A 119 24.82 1.83 10.97
CA ILE A 119 23.87 2.42 9.99
C ILE A 119 24.58 2.79 8.68
N ALA A 120 25.19 1.82 8.00
CA ALA A 120 25.68 2.00 6.62
C ALA A 120 25.77 0.66 5.87
N SER A 121 24.75 -0.20 5.99
CA SER A 121 24.73 -1.47 5.27
C SER A 121 23.80 -1.35 4.07
N SER A 122 24.37 -1.43 2.86
CA SER A 122 23.60 -1.62 1.63
C SER A 122 22.91 -2.99 1.67
N SER A 123 21.61 -3.06 1.40
CA SER A 123 20.83 -4.30 1.44
C SER A 123 20.34 -4.67 0.04
N GLY A 124 20.30 -5.96 -0.30
CA GLY A 124 19.75 -6.45 -1.57
C GLY A 124 20.61 -6.18 -2.82
N CYS A 125 21.83 -5.65 -2.66
CA CYS A 125 22.74 -5.40 -3.77
C CYS A 125 23.47 -6.69 -4.17
N ILE A 126 23.43 -7.03 -5.46
CA ILE A 126 24.09 -8.20 -6.04
C ILE A 126 25.20 -7.70 -6.98
N PRO A 127 26.47 -8.03 -6.70
CA PRO A 127 27.59 -7.61 -7.55
C PRO A 127 27.37 -7.97 -9.03
N ASN A 128 27.74 -7.05 -9.92
CA ASN A 128 27.63 -7.18 -11.38
C ASN A 128 26.19 -7.35 -11.93
N GLN A 129 25.16 -7.17 -11.10
CA GLN A 129 23.76 -7.25 -11.53
C GLN A 129 22.94 -6.04 -11.10
N ILE A 130 22.91 -5.79 -9.79
CA ILE A 130 22.18 -4.68 -9.18
C ILE A 130 23.01 -4.10 -8.05
N SER A 131 23.69 -2.99 -8.31
CA SER A 131 24.52 -2.30 -7.32
C SER A 131 24.44 -0.79 -7.50
N PHE A 132 24.59 -0.07 -6.39
CA PHE A 132 24.97 1.34 -6.38
C PHE A 132 26.43 1.42 -5.99
N ASP A 133 27.23 2.05 -6.85
CA ASP A 133 28.64 2.34 -6.58
C ASP A 133 28.81 3.76 -6.03
N PHE A 134 27.94 4.69 -6.46
CA PHE A 134 27.86 6.04 -5.92
C PHE A 134 26.42 6.55 -5.94
N PRO A 135 25.93 7.17 -4.84
CA PRO A 135 26.59 7.35 -3.54
C PRO A 135 26.75 6.03 -2.76
N SER A 136 27.79 5.98 -1.93
CA SER A 136 28.06 4.87 -1.02
C SER A 136 27.18 4.94 0.23
N ALA A 137 27.09 3.82 0.97
CA ALA A 137 26.24 3.75 2.15
C ALA A 137 26.69 4.74 3.24
N GLY A 138 25.78 5.63 3.63
CA GLY A 138 26.00 6.69 4.63
C GLY A 138 26.63 7.96 4.06
N GLU A 139 26.84 8.06 2.75
CA GLU A 139 27.48 9.21 2.13
C GLU A 139 26.60 10.47 2.15
N GLU A 140 27.25 11.62 2.30
CA GLU A 140 26.60 12.93 2.29
C GLU A 140 26.43 13.45 0.87
N VAL A 141 25.21 13.80 0.50
CA VAL A 141 24.83 14.23 -0.84
C VAL A 141 24.15 15.60 -0.79
N SER A 142 24.45 16.46 -1.77
CA SER A 142 23.80 17.77 -1.91
C SER A 142 23.71 18.17 -3.38
N GLY A 143 22.72 18.98 -3.73
CA GLY A 143 22.55 19.48 -5.09
C GLY A 143 22.08 18.41 -6.07
N VAL A 144 22.57 18.50 -7.30
CA VAL A 144 22.34 17.51 -8.36
C VAL A 144 23.46 16.47 -8.31
N VAL A 145 23.09 15.23 -7.98
CA VAL A 145 23.99 14.11 -7.79
C VAL A 145 23.82 13.16 -8.97
N GLU A 146 24.93 12.72 -9.55
CA GLU A 146 24.92 11.65 -10.56
C GLU A 146 25.01 10.30 -9.85
N LEU A 147 24.04 9.43 -10.09
CA LEU A 147 24.01 8.09 -9.53
C LEU A 147 24.79 7.14 -10.42
N VAL A 148 25.75 6.41 -9.84
CA VAL A 148 26.60 5.44 -10.54
C VAL A 148 26.35 4.05 -9.98
N GLY A 149 26.26 3.06 -10.87
CA GLY A 149 26.03 1.69 -10.45
C GLY A 149 25.88 0.73 -11.63
N THR A 150 25.46 -0.49 -11.28
CA THR A 150 25.15 -1.55 -12.24
C THR A 150 23.67 -1.91 -12.17
N ALA A 151 23.01 -1.92 -13.32
CA ALA A 151 21.64 -2.38 -13.55
C ALA A 151 21.63 -3.26 -14.81
N ASN A 152 22.13 -4.48 -14.67
CA ASN A 152 22.28 -5.42 -15.78
C ASN A 152 21.88 -6.82 -15.34
N ILE A 153 20.70 -7.26 -15.77
CA ILE A 153 20.14 -8.57 -15.45
C ILE A 153 19.86 -9.34 -16.74
N PRO A 154 19.81 -10.69 -16.70
CA PRO A 154 19.26 -11.48 -17.80
C PRO A 154 17.84 -11.03 -18.14
N ASN A 155 17.52 -10.94 -19.43
CA ASN A 155 16.23 -10.45 -19.92
C ASN A 155 15.86 -9.03 -19.45
N PHE A 156 16.85 -8.15 -19.26
CA PHE A 156 16.64 -6.75 -18.85
C PHE A 156 15.48 -6.07 -19.59
N GLY A 157 14.55 -5.51 -18.84
CA GLY A 157 13.46 -4.68 -19.36
C GLY A 157 13.70 -3.19 -19.09
N PHE A 158 13.68 -2.81 -17.83
CA PHE A 158 13.97 -1.44 -17.40
C PHE A 158 14.43 -1.42 -15.93
N TYR A 159 15.05 -0.32 -15.52
CA TYR A 159 15.28 -0.05 -14.10
C TYR A 159 14.63 1.27 -13.71
N LYS A 160 14.36 1.43 -12.42
CA LYS A 160 13.96 2.67 -11.80
C LYS A 160 14.72 2.85 -10.51
N TYR A 161 14.99 4.10 -10.15
CA TYR A 161 15.60 4.44 -8.88
C TYR A 161 14.71 5.41 -8.12
N GLU A 162 14.60 5.17 -6.83
CA GLU A 162 13.59 5.78 -5.96
C GLU A 162 14.24 6.20 -4.64
N VAL A 163 13.65 7.20 -3.99
CA VAL A 163 14.14 7.74 -2.72
C VAL A 163 13.02 7.74 -1.68
N ALA A 164 13.37 7.44 -0.44
CA ALA A 164 12.50 7.57 0.72
C ALA A 164 13.27 8.20 1.89
N PRO A 165 12.61 8.90 2.81
CA PRO A 165 13.20 9.20 4.12
C PRO A 165 13.67 7.92 4.80
N ALA A 166 14.76 7.98 5.58
CA ALA A 166 15.29 6.81 6.27
C ALA A 166 14.22 6.17 7.16
N GLY A 167 14.01 4.86 7.03
CA GLY A 167 12.99 4.11 7.76
C GLY A 167 11.56 4.25 7.22
N SER A 168 11.36 4.98 6.12
CA SER A 168 10.07 5.04 5.42
C SER A 168 9.97 4.00 4.32
N GLU A 169 8.79 3.40 4.18
CA GLU A 169 8.43 2.54 3.06
C GLU A 169 7.70 3.31 1.94
N THR A 170 7.64 4.65 2.03
CA THR A 170 7.06 5.51 0.99
C THR A 170 8.15 5.98 0.04
N TRP A 171 8.22 5.35 -1.13
CA TRP A 171 9.25 5.61 -2.13
C TRP A 171 8.75 6.56 -3.21
N ALA A 172 9.52 7.62 -3.47
CA ALA A 172 9.30 8.53 -4.58
C ALA A 172 10.22 8.14 -5.74
N THR A 173 9.64 7.87 -6.91
CA THR A 173 10.43 7.57 -8.11
C THR A 173 11.15 8.83 -8.58
N ILE A 174 12.48 8.77 -8.69
CA ILE A 174 13.29 9.87 -9.18
C ILE A 174 13.30 9.84 -10.71
N ALA A 175 13.71 8.71 -11.30
CA ALA A 175 13.59 8.45 -12.73
C ALA A 175 13.67 6.95 -13.06
N ALA A 176 13.55 6.63 -14.35
CA ALA A 176 13.67 5.29 -14.88
C ALA A 176 14.54 5.28 -16.15
N GLY A 177 15.27 4.19 -16.35
CA GLY A 177 16.12 3.94 -17.51
C GLY A 177 15.73 2.66 -18.23
N ARG A 178 15.93 2.64 -19.56
CA ARG A 178 15.57 1.52 -20.45
C ARG A 178 16.77 0.84 -21.10
N THR A 179 17.97 1.23 -20.71
CA THR A 179 19.23 0.68 -21.21
C THR A 179 19.94 0.01 -20.05
N ALA A 180 20.41 -1.23 -20.22
CA ALA A 180 21.24 -1.86 -19.20
C ALA A 180 22.54 -1.06 -19.01
N VAL A 181 22.96 -0.90 -17.76
CA VAL A 181 24.17 -0.15 -17.38
C VAL A 181 25.04 -1.06 -16.53
N THR A 182 26.35 -1.05 -16.78
CA THR A 182 27.35 -1.76 -15.97
C THR A 182 28.42 -0.75 -15.58
N ASP A 183 28.65 -0.58 -14.28
CA ASP A 183 29.64 0.33 -13.67
C ASP A 183 29.60 1.74 -14.29
N GLY A 184 28.39 2.28 -14.45
CA GLY A 184 28.15 3.49 -15.23
C GLY A 184 27.04 4.37 -14.67
N PRO A 185 26.74 5.50 -15.34
CA PRO A 185 25.72 6.43 -14.88
C PRO A 185 24.32 5.82 -15.03
N LEU A 186 23.64 5.63 -13.90
CA LEU A 186 22.23 5.24 -13.84
C LEU A 186 21.30 6.44 -14.08
N GLY A 187 21.77 7.65 -13.73
CA GLY A 187 21.01 8.87 -13.97
C GLY A 187 21.38 9.98 -13.00
N ARG A 188 20.55 11.03 -12.97
CA ARG A 188 20.74 12.17 -12.08
C ARG A 188 19.60 12.23 -11.07
N TRP A 189 19.93 12.68 -9.87
CA TRP A 189 19.00 12.95 -8.79
C TRP A 189 19.21 14.37 -8.28
N ASP A 190 18.15 15.17 -8.32
CA ASP A 190 18.15 16.51 -7.74
C ASP A 190 17.68 16.45 -6.29
N ALA A 191 18.61 16.58 -5.35
CA ALA A 191 18.33 16.60 -3.91
C ALA A 191 18.03 18.01 -3.37
N THR A 192 18.01 19.05 -4.21
CA THR A 192 17.80 20.44 -3.76
C THR A 192 16.42 20.71 -3.19
N ALA A 193 15.41 19.99 -3.68
CA ALA A 193 14.03 20.11 -3.21
C ALA A 193 13.78 19.33 -1.90
N LEU A 194 14.75 18.54 -1.44
CA LEU A 194 14.62 17.73 -0.23
C LEU A 194 15.11 18.49 0.99
N THR A 195 14.41 18.33 2.10
CA THR A 195 14.86 18.80 3.41
C THR A 195 16.12 18.03 3.82
N PRO A 196 17.17 18.68 4.33
CA PRO A 196 18.35 17.98 4.85
C PRO A 196 17.96 16.95 5.92
N GLY A 197 18.51 15.74 5.84
CA GLY A 197 18.15 14.62 6.70
C GLY A 197 18.69 13.27 6.19
N ASP A 198 18.36 12.20 6.89
CA ASP A 198 18.73 10.84 6.49
C ASP A 198 17.68 10.28 5.51
N TYR A 199 18.16 9.75 4.39
CA TYR A 199 17.36 9.17 3.31
C TYR A 199 17.90 7.79 2.94
N GLN A 200 17.12 7.07 2.16
CA GLN A 200 17.50 5.79 1.57
C GLN A 200 17.15 5.82 0.08
N LEU A 201 18.11 5.41 -0.74
CA LEU A 201 17.96 5.20 -2.17
C LEU A 201 17.73 3.72 -2.44
N ARG A 202 16.86 3.40 -3.40
CA ARG A 202 16.74 2.04 -3.90
C ARG A 202 16.77 1.99 -5.42
N LEU A 203 17.42 0.95 -5.94
CA LEU A 203 17.42 0.58 -7.34
C LEU A 203 16.53 -0.66 -7.49
N VAL A 204 15.56 -0.58 -8.41
CA VAL A 204 14.68 -1.68 -8.77
C VAL A 204 14.88 -1.98 -10.24
N VAL A 205 15.22 -3.22 -10.56
CA VAL A 205 15.40 -3.68 -11.94
C VAL A 205 14.31 -4.70 -12.26
N VAL A 206 13.67 -4.52 -13.41
CA VAL A 206 12.55 -5.32 -13.89
C VAL A 206 12.94 -5.98 -15.21
N ASP A 207 12.63 -7.27 -15.35
CA ASP A 207 12.86 -8.01 -16.59
C ASP A 207 11.75 -7.75 -17.64
N ASN A 208 11.94 -8.27 -18.86
CA ASN A 208 10.96 -8.17 -19.95
C ASN A 208 9.66 -8.97 -19.72
N GLN A 209 9.57 -9.73 -18.62
CA GLN A 209 8.38 -10.48 -18.19
C GLN A 209 7.67 -9.81 -17.02
N GLY A 210 8.17 -8.66 -16.53
CA GLY A 210 7.62 -7.94 -15.39
C GLY A 210 7.99 -8.53 -14.03
N GLN A 211 9.01 -9.39 -13.96
CA GLN A 211 9.58 -9.86 -12.70
C GLN A 211 10.59 -8.85 -12.16
N GLU A 212 10.42 -8.45 -10.90
CA GLU A 212 11.34 -7.55 -10.20
C GLU A 212 12.36 -8.35 -9.38
N LEU A 213 13.64 -7.99 -9.46
CA LEU A 213 14.65 -8.53 -8.54
C LEU A 213 14.58 -7.82 -7.18
N ALA A 214 15.21 -8.43 -6.17
CA ALA A 214 15.43 -7.78 -4.88
C ALA A 214 16.09 -6.41 -5.08
N ALA A 215 15.47 -5.36 -4.55
CA ALA A 215 15.95 -4.00 -4.71
C ALA A 215 17.26 -3.77 -3.94
N CYS A 216 18.22 -3.10 -4.56
CA CYS A 216 19.45 -2.67 -3.89
C CYS A 216 19.17 -1.34 -3.17
N VAL A 217 19.21 -1.35 -1.84
CA VAL A 217 18.91 -0.21 -0.98
C VAL A 217 20.20 0.30 -0.34
N VAL A 218 20.46 1.61 -0.46
CA VAL A 218 21.64 2.29 0.11
C VAL A 218 21.20 3.50 0.93
N PRO A 219 21.58 3.59 2.23
CA PRO A 219 21.32 4.78 3.03
C PRO A 219 22.22 5.94 2.58
N VAL A 220 21.70 7.17 2.58
CA VAL A 220 22.43 8.40 2.24
C VAL A 220 21.97 9.54 3.14
N ARG A 221 22.81 10.56 3.31
CA ARG A 221 22.47 11.75 4.10
C ARG A 221 22.39 12.97 3.19
N VAL A 222 21.22 13.59 3.09
CA VAL A 222 21.05 14.82 2.33
C VAL A 222 21.47 16.00 3.21
N VAL A 223 22.40 16.82 2.72
CA VAL A 223 22.87 18.04 3.38
C VAL A 223 22.50 19.28 2.56
N SER A 224 22.43 20.45 3.19
CA SER A 224 22.14 21.69 2.49
C SER A 224 23.26 22.07 1.52
N LEU A 225 22.90 22.62 0.36
CA LEU A 225 23.87 23.30 -0.52
C LEU A 225 24.50 24.47 0.25
N GLN A 226 25.80 24.40 0.45
CA GLN A 226 26.60 25.44 1.12
C GLN A 226 27.18 26.42 0.11
#